data_AF-A0A8H3VR51-F1
#
_entry.id   AF-A0A8H3VR51-F1
#
_cell.length_a   1.000
_cell.length_b   1.000
_cell.length_c   1.000
_cell.angle_alpha   90.00
_cell.angle_beta   90.00
_cell.angle_gamma   90.00
#
_symmetry.space_group_name_H-M   'P 1'
#
loop_
_entity.id
_entity.type
_entity.pdbx_description
1 polymer ?
#
loop_
_entity_poly.entity_id
_entity_poly.type
_entity_poly.pdbx_seq_one_letter_code
_entity_poly.pdbx_strand_id
1 'polypeptide(L)' 'IIIDISINFYSYKFKYTTYTLVITIKEVPIKAYYNINKVKYYYATLYYAYNIIYTKDLSIPYK' A
#
# COMPACT_ATOMS: atom_id res chain seq x y z
N ILE A 1 -2.61 11.98 -4.13
CA ILE A 1 -2.41 10.52 -3.92
C ILE A 1 -3.10 9.77 -5.04
N ILE A 2 -2.45 8.75 -5.60
CA ILE A 2 -3.06 7.84 -6.58
C ILE A 2 -3.49 6.58 -5.82
N ILE A 3 -4.77 6.22 -5.89
CA ILE A 3 -5.33 5.06 -5.19
C ILE A 3 -6.05 4.14 -6.16
N ASP A 4 -6.16 2.87 -5.79
CA ASP A 4 -7.09 1.96 -6.46
C ASP A 4 -8.53 2.17 -5.94
N ILE A 5 -9.50 1.67 -6.69
CA ILE A 5 -10.94 1.74 -6.36
C ILE A 5 -11.29 0.69 -5.26
N SER A 6 -10.36 0.33 -4.38
CA SER A 6 -10.64 -0.63 -3.32
C SER A 6 -11.53 -0.03 -2.22
N ILE A 7 -12.32 -0.88 -1.57
CA ILE A 7 -13.33 -0.49 -0.57
C ILE A 7 -12.77 0.36 0.57
N ASN A 8 -11.50 0.17 0.95
CA ASN A 8 -10.87 0.86 2.07
C ASN A 8 -10.72 2.38 1.83
N PHE A 9 -10.50 2.79 0.58
CA PHE A 9 -10.38 4.21 0.23
C PHE A 9 -11.74 4.92 0.06
N TYR A 10 -12.85 4.18 0.06
CA TYR A 10 -14.19 4.75 0.06
C TYR A 10 -14.75 5.04 1.45
N SER A 11 -14.02 4.67 2.51
CA SER A 11 -14.46 4.90 3.89
C SER A 11 -14.67 6.39 4.20
N TYR A 12 -15.71 6.71 4.98
CA TYR A 12 -16.01 8.08 5.41
C TYR A 12 -14.80 8.73 6.12
N LYS A 13 -14.12 7.96 6.98
CA LYS A 13 -12.92 8.41 7.70
C LYS A 13 -11.80 8.83 6.73
N PHE A 14 -11.58 8.07 5.66
CA PHE A 14 -10.56 8.40 4.66
C PHE A 14 -10.91 9.68 3.90
N LYS A 15 -12.16 9.83 3.45
CA LYS A 15 -12.66 11.04 2.76
C LYS A 15 -12.57 12.28 3.64
N TYR A 16 -12.97 12.17 4.91
CA TYR A 16 -12.88 13.28 5.85
C TYR A 16 -11.43 13.72 6.08
N THR A 17 -10.52 12.78 6.31
CA THR A 17 -9.10 13.07 6.58
C THR A 17 -8.40 13.67 5.36
N THR A 18 -8.73 13.21 4.15
CA THR A 18 -8.12 13.74 2.92
C THR A 18 -8.63 15.14 2.59
N TYR A 19 -9.90 15.42 2.87
CA TYR A 19 -10.48 16.75 2.77
C TYR A 19 -9.82 17.73 3.78
N THR A 20 -9.69 17.34 5.05
CA THR A 20 -9.08 18.20 6.08
C THR A 20 -7.61 18.53 5.79
N LEU A 21 -6.89 17.61 5.16
CA LEU A 21 -5.49 17.77 4.77
C LEU A 21 -5.30 18.41 3.38
N VAL A 22 -6.38 18.77 2.68
CA VAL A 22 -6.34 19.37 1.32
C VAL A 22 -5.56 18.48 0.35
N ILE A 23 -5.73 17.16 0.46
CA ILE A 23 -5.04 16.18 -0.38
C ILE A 23 -5.89 15.88 -1.62
N THR A 24 -5.34 16.11 -2.81
CA THR A 24 -5.98 15.67 -4.06
C THR A 24 -5.87 14.16 -4.24
N ILE A 25 -7.01 13.49 -4.44
CA ILE A 25 -7.09 12.06 -4.74
C ILE A 25 -7.30 11.87 -6.24
N LYS A 26 -6.54 10.95 -6.84
CA LYS A 26 -6.77 10.45 -8.20
C LYS A 26 -7.09 8.96 -8.11
N GLU A 27 -8.36 8.62 -8.34
CA GLU A 27 -8.81 7.24 -8.39
C GLU A 27 -8.42 6.60 -9.72
N VAL A 28 -7.94 5.36 -9.67
CA VAL A 28 -7.58 4.60 -10.87
C VAL A 28 -8.22 3.21 -10.78
N PRO A 29 -8.92 2.74 -11.82
CA PRO A 29 -9.50 1.40 -11.81
C PRO A 29 -8.42 0.36 -11.50
N ILE A 30 -8.78 -0.68 -10.73
CA ILE A 30 -7.88 -1.77 -10.33
C ILE A 30 -7.16 -2.41 -11.54
N LYS A 31 -7.81 -2.38 -12.72
CA LYS A 31 -7.25 -2.86 -13.99
C LYS A 31 -6.20 -1.95 -14.63
N ALA A 32 -5.98 -0.73 -14.14
CA ALA A 32 -4.92 0.18 -14.59
C ALA A 32 -3.56 -0.23 -14.01
N TYR A 33 -3.15 -1.43 -14.41
CA TYR A 33 -2.02 -2.21 -13.92
C TYR A 33 -0.72 -1.39 -13.82
N TYR A 34 -0.47 -0.48 -14.77
CA TYR A 34 0.77 0.30 -14.84
C TYR A 34 1.00 1.25 -13.66
N ASN A 35 -0.04 1.90 -13.14
CA ASN A 35 0.11 2.85 -12.03
C ASN A 35 0.32 2.13 -10.68
N ILE A 36 -0.32 0.96 -10.52
CA ILE A 36 -0.23 0.16 -9.29
C ILE A 36 1.02 -0.74 -9.30
N ASN A 37 1.55 -1.09 -10.48
CA ASN A 37 2.75 -1.94 -10.60
C ASN A 37 3.97 -1.38 -9.87
N LYS A 38 4.16 -0.06 -9.84
CA LYS A 38 5.22 0.57 -9.04
C LYS A 38 5.08 0.23 -7.56
N VAL A 39 3.88 0.36 -7.00
CA VAL A 39 3.58 0.05 -5.60
C VAL A 39 3.80 -1.44 -5.32
N LYS A 40 3.34 -2.33 -6.21
CA LYS A 40 3.57 -3.78 -6.09
C LYS A 40 5.06 -4.13 -6.10
N TYR A 41 5.86 -3.48 -6.96
CA TYR A 41 7.30 -3.69 -7.04
C TYR A 41 8.02 -3.27 -5.75
N TYR A 42 7.69 -2.10 -5.21
CA TYR A 42 8.23 -1.66 -3.92
C TYR A 42 7.81 -2.59 -2.78
N TYR A 43 6.54 -3.01 -2.76
CA TYR A 43 6.06 -3.95 -1.76
C TYR A 43 6.82 -5.28 -1.80
N ALA A 44 7.01 -5.86 -2.99
CA ALA A 44 7.77 -7.10 -3.17
C ALA A 44 9.22 -6.95 -2.67
N THR A 45 9.86 -5.82 -2.96
CA THR A 45 11.23 -5.53 -2.53
C THR A 45 11.32 -5.41 -1.00
N LEU A 46 10.38 -4.69 -0.37
CA LEU A 46 10.31 -4.56 1.08
C LEU A 46 10.02 -5.90 1.76
N TYR A 47 9.10 -6.68 1.22
CA TYR A 47 8.78 -8.01 1.73
C TYR A 47 9.99 -8.95 1.64
N TYR A 48 10.73 -8.91 0.53
CA TYR A 48 11.95 -9.69 0.37
C TYR A 48 13.05 -9.26 1.37
N ALA A 49 13.26 -7.96 1.55
CA ALA A 49 14.20 -7.44 2.54
C ALA A 49 13.80 -7.82 3.97
N TYR A 50 12.52 -7.69 4.31
CA TYR A 50 11.96 -8.14 5.59
C TYR A 50 12.24 -9.61 5.82
N ASN A 51 11.96 -10.46 4.83
CA ASN A 51 12.25 -11.89 4.91
C ASN A 51 13.73 -12.17 5.11
N ILE A 52 14.64 -11.47 4.42
CA ILE A 52 16.10 -11.65 4.65
C ILE A 52 16.49 -11.30 6.09
N ILE A 53 15.98 -10.19 6.62
CA ILE A 53 16.29 -9.75 7.97
C ILE A 53 15.75 -10.76 8.99
N TYR A 54 14.48 -11.16 8.86
CA TYR A 54 13.83 -12.09 9.78
C TYR A 54 14.31 -13.54 9.67
N THR A 55 14.65 -14.02 8.47
CA THR A 55 15.17 -15.40 8.28
C THR A 55 16.63 -15.53 8.71
N LYS A 56 17.41 -14.43 8.70
CA LYS A 56 18.75 -14.41 9.30
C LYS A 56 18.71 -14.31 10.82
N ASP A 57 17.62 -13.83 11.39
CA ASP A 57 17.39 -13.78 12.83
C ASP A 57 16.65 -15.03 13.29
N LEU A 58 17.38 -16.17 13.34
CA LEU A 58 16.89 -17.47 13.83
C LEU A 58 16.37 -17.45 15.28
N SER A 59 16.47 -16.30 15.97
CA SER A 59 16.02 -16.05 17.33
C SER A 59 14.55 -15.67 17.47
N ILE A 60 13.87 -15.25 16.38
CA ILE A 60 12.52 -14.69 16.48
C ILE A 60 11.50 -15.73 16.01
N PRO A 61 10.74 -16.37 16.92
CA PRO A 61 9.80 -17.42 16.55
C PRO A 61 8.62 -16.82 15.77
N TYR A 62 8.25 -17.49 14.69
CA TYR A 62 7.04 -17.23 13.91
C TYR A 62 5.80 -17.33 14.82
N LYS A 63 4.89 -16.37 14.71
CA LYS A 63 3.58 -16.37 15.37
C LYS A 63 2.47 -16.22 14.34
#